data_AF-A0A967T5Y4-F1
#
_entry.id   AF-A0A967T5Y4-F1
#
_cell.length_a   1.000
_cell.length_b   1.000
_cell.length_c   1.000
_cell.angle_alpha   90.00
_cell.angle_beta   90.00
_cell.angle_gamma   90.00
#
_symmetry.space_group_name_H-M   'P 1'
#
loop_
_entity.id
_entity.type
_entity.pdbx_description
1 polymer ?
#
loop_
_entity_poly.entity_id
_entity_poly.type
_entity_poly.pdbx_seq_one_letter_code
_entity_poly.pdbx_strand_id
1 'polypeptide(L)' 'FHANAWGAPFIAAMVGAKLVYAGQNVAPEALVPLIREEEVTCAMGVPTIWTGMLHYLRQNGGGLGRLTRMVVGGSS' A
#
# COMPACT_ATOMS: atom_id res chain seq x y z
N PHE A 1 -11.33 1.84 7.57
CA PHE A 1 -12.33 2.64 8.32
C PHE A 1 -11.70 3.63 9.31
N HIS A 2 -10.44 3.46 9.73
CA HIS A 2 -9.81 4.33 10.72
C HIS A 2 -9.38 5.68 10.12
N ALA A 3 -9.57 6.77 10.88
CA ALA A 3 -9.09 8.14 10.60
C ALA A 3 -9.25 8.59 9.13
N ASN A 4 -10.37 8.23 8.49
CA ASN A 4 -10.65 8.52 7.08
C ASN A 4 -9.54 8.09 6.12
N ALA A 5 -8.85 6.98 6.41
CA ALA A 5 -7.68 6.52 5.66
C ALA A 5 -6.67 7.65 5.43
N TRP A 6 -6.38 8.42 6.49
CA TRP A 6 -5.40 9.52 6.47
C TRP A 6 -5.76 10.63 5.48
N GLY A 7 -7.04 10.74 5.14
CA GLY A 7 -7.55 11.70 4.17
C GLY A 7 -7.27 11.34 2.71
N ALA A 8 -6.66 10.19 2.41
CA ALA A 8 -6.29 9.81 1.03
C ALA A 8 -7.45 9.89 0.02
N PRO A 9 -8.69 9.45 0.32
CA PRO A 9 -9.79 9.57 -0.63
C PRO A 9 -10.07 11.02 -1.03
N PHE A 10 -9.94 11.97 -0.09
CA PHE A 10 -10.15 13.39 -0.35
C PHE A 10 -8.97 14.01 -1.11
N ILE A 11 -7.74 13.67 -0.71
CA ILE A 11 -6.52 14.17 -1.37
C ILE A 11 -6.48 13.68 -2.82
N ALA A 12 -6.78 12.40 -3.06
CA ALA A 12 -6.78 11.84 -4.39
C ALA A 12 -7.84 12.49 -5.29
N ALA A 13 -9.04 12.74 -4.76
CA ALA A 13 -10.07 13.50 -5.49
C ALA A 13 -9.62 14.93 -5.81
N MET A 14 -8.97 15.61 -4.86
CA MET A 14 -8.48 16.98 -5.02
C MET A 14 -7.41 17.11 -6.12
N VAL A 15 -6.53 16.12 -6.25
CA VAL A 15 -5.40 16.17 -7.20
C VAL A 15 -5.60 15.30 -8.45
N GLY A 16 -6.75 14.65 -8.59
CA GLY A 16 -7.05 13.76 -9.70
C GLY A 16 -6.20 12.48 -9.73
N ALA A 17 -5.77 11.97 -8.57
CA ALA A 17 -4.98 10.75 -8.49
C ALA A 17 -5.86 9.49 -8.64
N LYS A 18 -5.33 8.47 -9.33
CA LYS A 18 -5.90 7.12 -9.35
C LYS A 18 -5.88 6.54 -7.93
N LEU A 19 -7.03 6.03 -7.48
CA LEU A 19 -7.17 5.29 -6.22
C LEU A 19 -7.24 3.79 -6.49
N VAL A 20 -6.40 3.03 -5.78
CA VAL A 20 -6.39 1.57 -5.79
C VAL A 20 -6.73 1.08 -4.39
N TYR A 21 -7.89 0.43 -4.24
CA TYR A 21 -8.32 -0.09 -2.95
C TYR A 21 -7.89 -1.56 -2.81
N ALA A 22 -7.12 -1.85 -1.76
CA ALA A 22 -6.71 -3.21 -1.40
C ALA A 22 -7.88 -4.14 -1.00
N GLY A 23 -9.06 -3.59 -0.76
CA GLY A 23 -10.20 -4.35 -0.26
C GLY A 23 -9.95 -4.88 1.16
N GLN A 24 -10.50 -6.07 1.45
CA GLN A 24 -10.39 -6.69 2.78
C GLN A 24 -9.12 -7.53 2.94
N ASN A 25 -8.57 -8.06 1.84
CA ASN A 25 -7.40 -8.92 1.89
C ASN A 25 -6.12 -8.10 1.81
N VAL A 26 -5.47 -7.91 2.95
CA VAL A 26 -4.20 -7.17 3.07
C VAL A 26 -3.00 -8.09 3.27
N ALA A 27 -3.13 -9.38 2.93
CA ALA A 27 -2.00 -10.31 2.94
C ALA A 27 -0.98 -9.94 1.84
N PRO A 28 0.34 -10.13 2.08
CA PRO A 28 1.38 -9.81 1.10
C PRO A 28 1.17 -10.45 -0.28
N GLU A 29 0.67 -11.69 -0.31
CA GLU A 29 0.39 -12.47 -1.51
C GLU A 29 -0.66 -11.80 -2.42
N ALA A 30 -1.58 -11.03 -1.83
CA ALA A 30 -2.58 -10.26 -2.55
C ALA A 30 -2.11 -8.84 -2.87
N LEU A 31 -1.38 -8.20 -1.96
CA LEU A 31 -0.96 -6.80 -2.11
C LEU A 31 0.17 -6.62 -3.14
N VAL A 32 1.16 -7.52 -3.16
CA VAL A 32 2.30 -7.41 -4.08
C VAL A 32 1.88 -7.43 -5.55
N PRO A 33 1.05 -8.38 -6.03
CA PRO A 33 0.57 -8.35 -7.42
C PRO A 33 -0.28 -7.11 -7.69
N LEU A 34 -1.20 -6.74 -6.78
CA LEU A 34 -2.03 -5.54 -6.93
C LEU A 34 -1.19 -4.26 -7.10
N ILE A 35 -0.16 -4.09 -6.28
CA ILE A 35 0.77 -2.95 -6.36
C ILE A 35 1.47 -2.90 -7.72
N ARG A 36 1.89 -4.06 -8.25
CA ARG A 36 2.58 -4.16 -9.53
C ARG A 36 1.65 -3.91 -10.70
N GLU A 37 0.51 -4.60 -10.73
CA GLU A 37 -0.48 -4.54 -11.82
C GLU A 37 -1.08 -3.14 -11.96
N GLU A 38 -1.38 -2.49 -10.84
CA GLU A 38 -1.98 -1.16 -10.85
C GLU A 38 -0.94 -0.03 -10.94
N GLU A 39 0.34 -0.38 -11.05
CA GLU A 39 1.49 0.53 -11.12
C GLU A 39 1.51 1.55 -9.96
N VAL A 40 1.25 1.09 -8.73
CA VAL A 40 1.14 1.96 -7.56
C VAL A 40 2.46 2.70 -7.30
N THR A 41 2.40 4.02 -7.17
CA THR A 41 3.57 4.89 -6.96
C THR A 41 3.71 5.40 -5.52
N CYS A 42 2.60 5.47 -4.80
CA CYS A 42 2.52 5.84 -3.38
C CYS A 42 1.55 4.90 -2.66
N ALA A 43 1.97 4.35 -1.52
CA ALA A 43 1.12 3.47 -0.72
C ALA A 43 1.15 3.90 0.76
N MET A 44 0.07 3.63 1.49
CA MET A 44 -0.09 4.07 2.88
C MET A 44 -0.59 2.93 3.75
N GLY A 45 -0.03 2.80 4.95
CA GLY A 45 -0.33 1.67 5.83
C GLY A 45 0.41 1.71 7.16
N VAL A 46 0.03 0.80 8.05
CA VAL A 46 0.65 0.64 9.37
C VAL A 46 1.93 -0.21 9.30
N PRO A 47 2.86 -0.10 10.26
CA PRO A 47 4.14 -0.83 10.21
C PRO A 47 4.02 -2.34 10.02
N THR A 48 3.00 -2.98 10.60
CA THR A 48 2.84 -4.45 10.52
C THR A 48 2.57 -4.95 9.10
N ILE A 49 1.83 -4.19 8.28
CA ILE A 49 1.61 -4.52 6.86
C ILE A 49 2.94 -4.52 6.10
N TRP A 50 3.74 -3.47 6.31
CA TRP A 50 5.02 -3.30 5.63
C TRP A 50 6.04 -4.37 6.04
N THR A 51 6.09 -4.72 7.33
CA THR A 51 6.94 -5.80 7.82
C THR A 51 6.55 -7.15 7.20
N GLY A 52 5.25 -7.45 7.10
CA GLY A 52 4.76 -8.65 6.43
C GLY A 52 5.15 -8.70 4.95
N MET A 53 4.98 -7.58 4.23
CA MET A 53 5.39 -7.46 2.83
C MET A 53 6.91 -7.62 2.65
N LEU A 54 7.72 -7.01 3.51
CA LEU A 54 9.18 -7.13 3.45
C LEU A 54 9.63 -8.58 3.65
N HIS A 55 9.01 -9.29 4.60
CA HIS A 55 9.29 -10.71 4.83
C HIS A 55 8.93 -11.55 3.60
N TYR A 56 7.74 -11.34 3.04
CA TYR A 56 7.28 -12.02 1.83
C TYR A 56 8.23 -11.81 0.65
N LEU A 57 8.65 -10.57 0.39
CA LEU A 57 9.58 -10.25 -0.71
C LEU A 57 10.98 -10.84 -0.49
N ARG A 58 11.45 -10.92 0.75
CA ARG A 58 12.73 -11.58 1.07
C ARG A 58 12.70 -13.08 0.79
N GLN A 59 11.55 -13.74 0.98
CA GLN A 59 11.39 -15.17 0.74
C GLN A 59 11.14 -15.50 -0.73
N ASN A 60 10.33 -14.71 -1.42
CA ASN A 60 9.86 -15.00 -2.77
C ASN A 60 10.66 -14.26 -3.86
N GLY A 61 11.50 -13.31 -3.47
CA GLY A 61 12.22 -12.44 -4.39
C GLY A 61 11.33 -11.40 -5.08
N GLY A 62 11.97 -10.55 -5.88
CA GLY A 62 11.32 -9.46 -6.62
C GLY A 62 11.14 -8.18 -5.80
N GLY A 63 10.38 -7.23 -6.36
CA GLY A 63 10.19 -5.89 -5.78
C GLY A 63 8.75 -5.38 -5.93
N LEU A 64 8.54 -4.09 -5.72
CA LEU A 64 7.21 -3.46 -5.75
C LEU A 64 6.95 -2.64 -7.02
N GLY A 65 7.71 -2.89 -8.09
CA GLY A 65 7.54 -2.19 -9.36
C GLY A 65 7.82 -0.69 -9.22
N ARG A 66 6.84 0.15 -9.58
CA ARG A 66 6.94 1.62 -9.61
C ARG A 66 6.74 2.30 -8.24
N LEU A 67 6.60 1.53 -7.16
CA LEU A 67 6.39 2.11 -5.84
C LEU A 67 7.64 2.87 -5.38
N THR A 68 7.50 4.18 -5.21
CA THR A 68 8.62 5.08 -4.83
C THR A 68 8.44 5.71 -3.46
N ARG A 69 7.20 5.75 -2.94
CA ARG A 69 6.87 6.39 -1.66
C ARG A 69 5.96 5.50 -0.81
N MET A 70 6.26 5.42 0.47
CA MET A 70 5.42 4.76 1.47
C MET A 70 5.15 5.73 2.61
N VAL A 71 3.89 5.89 2.98
CA VAL A 71 3.48 6.59 4.19
C VAL A 71 3.24 5.55 5.27
N VAL A 72 4.02 5.65 6.34
CA VAL A 72 3.95 4.72 7.47
C VAL A 72 3.54 5.48 8.72
N GLY A 73 2.52 4.99 9.39
CA GLY A 73 2.32 5.31 10.79
C GLY A 73 1.02 4.72 11.32
N GLY A 74 0.60 5.21 12.49
CA GLY A 74 -0.31 4.44 13.34
C GLY A 74 0.47 3.27 13.94
N SER A 75 1.14 3.53 15.05
CA SER A 75 1.84 2.54 15.86
C SER A 75 2.14 3.16 17.21
N SER A 76 2.06 2.35 18.25
CA SER A 76 2.65 2.60 19.58
C SER A 76 3.89 1.75 19.74
#